data_AF-A0A974UE19-F1
#
_entry.id   AF-A0A974UE19-F1
#
_cell.length_a   1.000
_cell.length_b   1.000
_cell.length_c   1.000
_cell.angle_alpha   90.00
_cell.angle_beta   90.00
_cell.angle_gamma   90.00
#
_symmetry.space_group_name_H-M   'P 1'
#
loop_
_entity.id
_entity.type
_entity.pdbx_description
1 polymer ?
#
loop_
_entity_poly.entity_id
_entity_poly.type
_entity_poly.pdbx_seq_one_letter_code
_entity_poly.pdbx_strand_id
1 'polypeptide(L)'
;MFFERKTKDSSVLKIILFPIGLIAIFLTVASLAGFGPALYMIGVMYFFISVMPFITFLRTRNAGFLAVTLFSIFTFLVCVSAPSAIKDKSQIDLIPLFLVGMYISLMVVAYLTFNRKLRWRGQEIFELAALPIEDTGDSFSARPRPTGQVPISKTEMIRFVDFMTKNLLAFAFREDNRVIFVLALPGKDTPYLLGLKKDYLEDTWVAIDFDGNISVNITEKDYLLFKMDLDFDQLCQSLGNLIREFLELSKNGQESQIIEKMNALRLNPFM
;
A
#
# COMPACT_ATOMS: atom_id res chain seq x y z
N MET A 1 1.61 -1.41 26.20
CA MET A 1 1.60 -2.85 25.88
C MET A 1 2.50 -3.04 24.66
N PHE A 2 3.57 -3.83 24.77
CA PHE A 2 4.34 -4.26 23.59
C PHE A 2 3.60 -5.47 23.02
N PHE A 3 3.08 -5.36 21.80
CA PHE A 3 2.46 -6.49 21.11
C PHE A 3 3.57 -7.32 20.45
N GLU A 4 3.59 -8.61 20.73
CA GLU A 4 4.47 -9.55 20.04
C GLU A 4 3.92 -9.80 18.62
N ARG A 5 4.75 -9.57 17.60
CA ARG A 5 4.32 -9.64 16.20
C ARG A 5 4.11 -11.09 15.76
N LYS A 6 2.92 -11.39 15.26
CA LYS A 6 2.54 -12.71 14.73
C LYS A 6 2.88 -12.88 13.25
N THR A 7 2.98 -11.81 12.45
CA THR A 7 3.40 -11.91 11.04
C THR A 7 4.92 -11.78 10.85
N LYS A 8 5.46 -12.41 9.79
CA LYS A 8 6.87 -12.33 9.38
C LYS A 8 7.22 -10.93 8.85
N ASP A 9 8.42 -10.46 9.19
CA ASP A 9 8.90 -9.16 8.73
C ASP A 9 9.40 -9.21 7.28
N SER A 10 9.08 -8.15 6.53
CA SER A 10 9.70 -7.87 5.24
C SER A 10 11.13 -7.39 5.48
N SER A 11 12.08 -7.86 4.66
CA SER A 11 13.48 -7.44 4.80
C SER A 11 13.65 -5.98 4.35
N VAL A 12 14.00 -5.09 5.28
CA VAL A 12 14.34 -3.67 5.04
C VAL A 12 15.44 -3.52 3.98
N LEU A 13 16.30 -4.54 3.82
CA LEU A 13 17.37 -4.57 2.84
C LEU A 13 16.86 -4.35 1.40
N LYS A 14 15.66 -4.87 1.07
CA LYS A 14 15.06 -4.70 -0.26
C LYS A 14 14.74 -3.23 -0.58
N ILE A 15 14.37 -2.45 0.45
CA ILE A 15 13.99 -1.04 0.30
C ILE A 15 15.24 -0.17 0.13
N ILE A 16 16.33 -0.50 0.82
CA ILE A 16 17.60 0.25 0.75
C ILE A 16 18.40 -0.09 -0.51
N LEU A 17 18.25 -1.31 -1.05
CA LEU A 17 18.99 -1.74 -2.23
C LEU A 17 18.68 -0.88 -3.47
N PHE A 18 17.43 -0.45 -3.62
CA PHE A 18 17.01 0.37 -4.75
C PHE A 18 17.72 1.74 -4.84
N PRO A 19 17.72 2.60 -3.79
CA PRO A 19 18.43 3.88 -3.84
C PRO A 19 19.96 3.70 -3.94
N ILE A 20 20.54 2.68 -3.31
CA ILE A 20 21.97 2.36 -3.47
C ILE A 20 22.28 2.01 -4.94
N GLY A 21 21.43 1.19 -5.56
CA GLY A 21 21.55 0.83 -6.98
C GLY A 21 21.49 2.06 -7.88
N LEU A 22 20.55 2.98 -7.65
CA LEU A 22 20.45 4.23 -8.40
C LEU A 22 21.73 5.09 -8.29
N ILE A 23 22.27 5.24 -7.08
CA ILE A 23 23.51 5.99 -6.84
C ILE A 23 24.69 5.32 -7.56
N ALA A 24 24.80 3.99 -7.47
CA ALA A 24 25.88 3.24 -8.12
C ALA A 24 25.84 3.39 -9.65
N ILE A 25 24.65 3.28 -10.26
CA ILE A 25 24.46 3.47 -11.71
C ILE A 25 24.84 4.89 -12.10
N PHE A 26 24.40 5.89 -11.33
CA PHE A 26 24.75 7.29 -11.58
C PHE A 26 26.25 7.54 -11.56
N LEU A 27 26.95 7.09 -10.51
CA LEU A 27 28.40 7.27 -10.39
C LEU A 27 29.15 6.55 -11.53
N THR A 28 28.65 5.40 -11.96
CA THR A 28 29.23 4.64 -13.09
C THR A 28 29.06 5.39 -14.41
N VAL A 29 27.88 5.92 -14.71
CA VAL A 29 27.67 6.71 -15.93
C VAL A 29 28.43 8.03 -15.85
N ALA A 30 28.50 8.66 -14.67
CA ALA A 30 29.24 9.90 -14.46
C ALA A 30 30.73 9.73 -14.68
N SER A 31 31.33 8.59 -14.27
CA SER A 31 32.75 8.32 -14.49
C SER A 31 33.09 8.00 -15.95
N LEU A 32 32.18 7.34 -16.68
CA LEU A 32 32.39 6.92 -18.06
C LEU A 32 32.05 8.00 -19.10
N ALA A 33 30.97 8.74 -18.88
CA ALA A 33 30.39 9.67 -19.86
C ALA A 33 30.24 11.12 -19.35
N GLY A 34 30.60 11.37 -18.08
CA GLY A 34 30.47 12.68 -17.44
C GLY A 34 29.10 12.92 -16.81
N PHE A 35 29.00 14.02 -16.05
CA PHE A 35 27.80 14.34 -15.26
C PHE A 35 26.56 14.65 -16.10
N GLY A 36 26.70 15.22 -17.30
CA GLY A 36 25.58 15.55 -18.17
C GLY A 36 24.76 14.32 -18.57
N PRO A 37 25.36 13.32 -19.24
CA PRO A 37 24.70 12.05 -19.55
C PRO A 37 24.17 11.31 -18.32
N ALA A 38 24.89 11.34 -17.20
CA ALA A 38 24.44 10.72 -15.94
C ALA A 38 23.15 11.35 -15.40
N LEU A 39 23.03 12.68 -15.47
CA LEU A 39 21.82 13.40 -15.08
C LEU A 39 20.65 13.11 -16.02
N TYR A 40 20.85 13.10 -17.34
CA TYR A 40 19.79 12.71 -18.29
C TYR A 40 19.28 11.29 -18.02
N MET A 41 20.19 10.35 -17.76
CA MET A 41 19.85 8.97 -17.43
C MET A 41 18.98 8.89 -16.16
N ILE A 42 19.40 9.52 -15.05
CA ILE A 42 18.57 9.59 -13.84
C ILE A 42 17.22 10.22 -14.14
N GLY A 43 17.19 11.34 -14.87
CA GLY A 43 15.96 12.05 -15.17
C GLY A 43 14.96 11.11 -15.87
N VAL A 44 15.39 10.46 -16.95
CA VAL A 44 14.56 9.52 -17.71
C VAL A 44 14.07 8.37 -16.81
N MET A 45 14.91 7.85 -15.92
CA MET A 45 14.46 6.84 -14.95
C MET A 45 13.36 7.36 -14.03
N TYR A 46 13.50 8.57 -13.48
CA TYR A 46 12.46 9.19 -12.63
C TYR A 46 11.16 9.44 -13.39
N PHE A 47 11.22 9.76 -14.69
CA PHE A 47 10.03 9.85 -15.52
C PHE A 47 9.29 8.50 -15.60
N PHE A 48 10.00 7.40 -15.90
CA PHE A 48 9.38 6.07 -15.92
C PHE A 48 8.88 5.62 -14.54
N ILE A 49 9.64 5.91 -13.48
CA ILE A 49 9.23 5.61 -12.10
C ILE A 49 7.95 6.35 -11.72
N SER A 50 7.72 7.57 -12.24
CA SER A 50 6.52 8.36 -11.94
C SER A 50 5.21 7.71 -12.39
N VAL A 51 5.27 6.81 -13.39
CA VAL A 51 4.08 6.13 -13.95
C VAL A 51 3.37 5.28 -12.91
N MET A 52 4.12 4.53 -12.09
CA MET A 52 3.54 3.61 -11.11
C MET A 52 2.76 4.33 -10.00
N PRO A 53 3.34 5.33 -9.28
CA PRO A 53 2.59 6.14 -8.32
C PRO A 53 1.39 6.83 -8.95
N PHE A 54 1.48 7.28 -10.20
CA PHE A 54 0.34 7.91 -10.88
C PHE A 54 -0.81 6.92 -11.12
N ILE A 55 -0.51 5.72 -11.60
CA ILE A 55 -1.51 4.64 -11.73
C ILE A 55 -2.13 4.32 -10.37
N THR A 56 -1.29 4.20 -9.32
CA THR A 56 -1.77 3.95 -7.96
C THR A 56 -2.71 5.06 -7.47
N PHE A 57 -2.40 6.32 -7.73
CA PHE A 57 -3.29 7.43 -7.44
C PHE A 57 -4.63 7.31 -8.18
N LEU A 58 -4.62 7.01 -9.48
CA LEU A 58 -5.85 6.87 -10.26
C LEU A 58 -6.74 5.73 -9.74
N ARG A 59 -6.14 4.62 -9.29
CA ARG A 59 -6.89 3.46 -8.78
C ARG A 59 -7.35 3.61 -7.34
N THR A 60 -6.51 4.17 -6.48
CA THR A 60 -6.78 4.23 -5.03
C THR A 60 -7.41 5.54 -4.59
N ARG A 61 -7.29 6.60 -5.40
CA ARG A 61 -7.61 8.00 -5.05
C ARG A 61 -6.86 8.49 -3.80
N ASN A 62 -5.77 7.84 -3.41
CA ASN A 62 -4.92 8.27 -2.33
C ASN A 62 -4.00 9.41 -2.83
N ALA A 63 -4.29 10.64 -2.40
CA ALA A 63 -3.56 11.84 -2.79
C ALA A 63 -2.07 11.81 -2.45
N GLY A 64 -1.62 10.92 -1.55
CA GLY A 64 -0.21 10.76 -1.25
C GLY A 64 0.59 10.24 -2.44
N PHE A 65 0.04 9.34 -3.25
CA PHE A 65 0.71 8.87 -4.46
C PHE A 65 0.80 9.94 -5.55
N LEU A 66 -0.12 10.92 -5.54
CA LEU A 66 0.02 12.11 -6.39
C LEU A 66 1.23 12.94 -5.97
N ALA A 67 1.49 13.11 -4.67
CA ALA A 67 2.69 13.80 -4.19
C ALA A 67 3.99 13.07 -4.61
N VAL A 68 4.01 11.73 -4.57
CA VAL A 68 5.15 10.92 -5.05
C VAL A 68 5.35 11.09 -6.56
N THR A 69 4.25 11.15 -7.32
CA THR A 69 4.28 11.41 -8.78
C THR A 69 4.90 12.78 -9.06
N LEU A 70 4.41 13.82 -8.38
CA LEU A 70 4.92 15.19 -8.55
C LEU A 70 6.40 15.30 -8.18
N PHE A 71 6.83 14.67 -7.07
CA PHE A 71 8.23 14.59 -6.70
C PHE A 71 9.06 13.98 -7.83
N SER A 72 8.62 12.85 -8.37
CA SER A 72 9.35 12.16 -9.45
C SER A 72 9.42 12.99 -10.74
N ILE A 73 8.32 13.69 -11.10
CA ILE A 73 8.29 14.58 -12.27
C ILE A 73 9.20 15.80 -12.08
N PHE A 74 9.19 16.45 -10.91
CA PHE A 74 10.07 17.59 -10.65
C PHE A 74 11.54 17.15 -10.62
N THR A 75 11.87 15.98 -10.06
CA THR A 75 13.22 15.42 -10.13
C THR A 75 13.64 15.17 -11.58
N PHE A 76 12.76 14.62 -12.42
CA PHE A 76 13.02 14.47 -13.86
C PHE A 76 13.34 15.82 -14.52
N LEU A 77 12.52 16.84 -14.30
CA LEU A 77 12.70 18.17 -14.89
C LEU A 77 14.02 18.82 -14.44
N VAL A 78 14.37 18.71 -13.16
CA VAL A 78 15.67 19.18 -12.64
C VAL A 78 16.81 18.46 -13.34
N CYS A 79 16.76 17.13 -13.43
CA CYS A 79 17.82 16.32 -14.01
C CYS A 79 18.03 16.56 -15.51
N VAL A 80 16.97 16.83 -16.28
CA VAL A 80 17.07 17.12 -17.72
C VAL A 80 17.56 18.55 -17.98
N SER A 81 17.20 19.51 -17.13
CA SER A 81 17.58 20.92 -17.32
C SER A 81 18.96 21.25 -16.74
N ALA A 82 19.43 20.52 -15.72
CA ALA A 82 20.70 20.79 -15.05
C ALA A 82 21.94 20.76 -15.98
N PRO A 83 22.10 19.81 -16.94
CA PRO A 83 23.27 19.77 -17.81
C PRO A 83 23.50 21.05 -18.63
N SER A 84 22.43 21.72 -19.07
CA SER A 84 22.52 22.97 -19.84
C SER A 84 23.01 24.12 -18.95
N ALA A 85 22.48 24.25 -17.74
CA ALA A 85 22.91 25.29 -16.79
C ALA A 85 24.31 25.06 -16.21
N ILE A 86 24.78 23.80 -16.16
CA ILE A 86 26.16 23.49 -15.76
C ILE A 86 27.15 23.97 -16.84
N LYS A 87 26.79 23.85 -18.12
CA LYS A 87 27.61 24.30 -19.25
C LYS A 87 27.59 25.82 -19.43
N ASP A 88 26.43 26.43 -19.26
CA ASP A 88 26.23 27.88 -19.40
C ASP A 88 25.43 28.42 -18.21
N LYS A 89 26.13 29.09 -17.29
CA LYS A 89 25.53 29.65 -16.06
C LYS A 89 24.57 30.81 -16.32
N SER A 90 24.48 31.33 -17.55
CA SER A 90 23.50 32.35 -17.91
C SER A 90 22.11 31.76 -18.21
N GLN A 91 22.02 30.45 -18.45
CA GLN A 91 20.77 29.74 -18.79
C GLN A 91 20.15 29.04 -17.57
N ILE A 92 19.96 29.77 -16.47
CA ILE A 92 19.37 29.23 -15.24
C ILE A 92 17.85 28.97 -15.40
N ASP A 93 17.19 29.67 -16.32
CA ASP A 93 15.79 29.49 -16.76
C ASP A 93 14.81 29.01 -15.65
N LEU A 94 14.00 27.98 -15.90
CA LEU A 94 12.99 27.45 -14.97
C LEU A 94 13.55 26.52 -13.88
N ILE A 95 14.87 26.30 -13.82
CA ILE A 95 15.49 25.34 -12.89
C ILE A 95 15.18 25.67 -11.41
N PRO A 96 15.25 26.95 -10.95
CA PRO A 96 14.88 27.28 -9.58
C PRO A 96 13.44 26.90 -9.24
N LEU A 97 12.50 27.06 -10.18
CA LEU A 97 11.10 26.67 -10.00
C LEU A 97 10.97 25.15 -9.84
N PHE A 98 11.66 24.37 -10.68
CA PHE A 98 11.65 22.91 -10.59
C PHE A 98 12.28 22.41 -9.28
N LEU A 99 13.36 23.05 -8.82
CA LEU A 99 13.98 22.73 -7.53
C LEU A 99 13.03 23.01 -6.36
N VAL A 100 12.36 24.16 -6.35
CA VAL A 100 11.35 24.48 -5.32
C VAL A 100 10.23 23.45 -5.32
N GLY A 101 9.70 23.10 -6.50
CA GLY A 101 8.68 22.05 -6.64
C GLY A 101 9.15 20.68 -6.14
N MET A 102 10.39 20.30 -6.45
CA MET A 102 11.03 19.07 -5.99
C MET A 102 11.16 19.03 -4.46
N TYR A 103 11.65 20.10 -3.83
CA TYR A 103 11.84 20.12 -2.38
C TYR A 103 10.50 20.15 -1.62
N ILE A 104 9.51 20.91 -2.09
CA ILE A 104 8.18 20.93 -1.48
C ILE A 104 7.55 19.54 -1.55
N SER A 105 7.55 18.92 -2.74
CA SER A 105 7.00 17.57 -2.92
C SER A 105 7.77 16.52 -2.11
N LEU A 106 9.10 16.63 -2.01
CA LEU A 106 9.92 15.78 -1.14
C LEU A 106 9.50 15.88 0.32
N MET A 107 9.30 17.09 0.85
CA MET A 107 8.85 17.29 2.24
C MET A 107 7.47 16.68 2.48
N VAL A 108 6.55 16.83 1.53
CA VAL A 108 5.21 16.20 1.60
C VAL A 108 5.33 14.68 1.58
N VAL A 109 6.10 14.11 0.66
CA VAL A 109 6.33 12.65 0.58
C VAL A 109 6.96 12.12 1.86
N ALA A 110 7.97 12.81 2.40
CA ALA A 110 8.60 12.45 3.66
C ALA A 110 7.57 12.44 4.80
N TYR A 111 6.80 13.52 4.96
CA TYR A 111 5.73 13.60 5.96
C TYR A 111 4.71 12.46 5.82
N LEU A 112 4.26 12.17 4.60
CA LEU A 112 3.28 11.09 4.35
C LEU A 112 3.86 9.70 4.62
N THR A 113 5.15 9.50 4.33
CA THR A 113 5.88 8.25 4.61
C THR A 113 6.01 8.02 6.10
N PHE A 114 6.47 9.02 6.86
CA PHE A 114 6.59 8.93 8.33
C PHE A 114 5.24 8.70 9.00
N ASN A 115 4.16 9.28 8.46
CA ASN A 115 2.80 9.05 8.94
C ASN A 115 2.12 7.81 8.36
N ARG A 116 2.86 6.94 7.65
CA ARG A 116 2.38 5.65 7.10
C ARG A 116 1.18 5.78 6.15
N LYS A 117 0.96 6.95 5.55
CA LYS A 117 -0.16 7.21 4.62
C LYS A 117 0.05 6.67 3.21
N LEU A 118 1.29 6.28 2.88
CA LEU A 118 1.69 5.68 1.59
C LEU A 118 1.87 4.16 1.66
N ARG A 119 1.74 3.58 2.86
CA ARG A 119 2.01 2.16 3.10
C ARG A 119 0.75 1.34 2.81
N TRP A 120 0.92 0.19 2.16
CA TRP A 120 -0.12 -0.83 2.06
C TRP A 120 -0.36 -1.48 3.43
N ARG A 121 -1.62 -1.43 3.90
CA ARG A 121 -1.99 -1.75 5.28
C ARG A 121 -2.71 -3.09 5.41
N GLY A 122 -2.75 -3.91 4.35
CA GLY A 122 -3.40 -5.24 4.42
C GLY A 122 -2.76 -6.16 5.48
N GLN A 123 -1.44 -6.05 5.69
CA GLN A 123 -0.76 -6.80 6.76
C GLN A 123 -1.22 -6.37 8.17
N GLU A 124 -1.59 -5.10 8.37
CA GLU A 124 -2.09 -4.62 9.67
C GLU A 124 -3.43 -5.24 10.02
N ILE A 125 -4.27 -5.49 9.00
CA ILE A 125 -5.54 -6.20 9.16
C ILE A 125 -5.29 -7.66 9.57
N PHE A 126 -4.35 -8.34 8.92
CA PHE A 126 -3.94 -9.69 9.31
C PHE A 126 -3.40 -9.75 10.74
N GLU A 127 -2.57 -8.79 11.12
CA GLU A 127 -2.00 -8.71 12.47
C GLU A 127 -3.09 -8.49 13.53
N LEU A 128 -4.01 -7.53 13.30
CA LEU A 128 -5.14 -7.28 14.20
C LEU A 128 -6.05 -8.51 14.33
N ALA A 129 -6.31 -9.21 13.22
CA ALA A 129 -7.12 -10.43 13.23
C ALA A 129 -6.43 -11.58 13.97
N ALA A 130 -5.10 -11.65 13.94
CA ALA A 130 -4.34 -12.67 14.64
C ALA A 130 -4.16 -12.41 16.15
N LEU A 131 -4.25 -11.15 16.61
CA LEU A 131 -4.05 -10.80 18.03
C LEU A 131 -4.84 -11.68 19.03
N PRO A 132 -6.16 -11.89 18.89
CA PRO A 132 -6.95 -12.61 19.88
C PRO A 132 -6.78 -14.14 19.87
N ILE A 133 -6.00 -14.70 18.94
CA ILE A 133 -5.91 -16.16 18.71
C ILE A 133 -4.67 -16.71 19.41
N GLU A 134 -4.84 -17.72 20.25
CA GLU A 134 -3.72 -18.43 20.88
C GLU A 134 -3.20 -19.55 19.97
N ASP A 135 -1.98 -20.01 20.23
CA ASP A 135 -1.36 -21.09 19.45
C ASP A 135 -2.11 -22.41 19.74
N THR A 136 -2.89 -22.86 18.76
CA THR A 136 -3.66 -24.09 18.82
C THR A 136 -3.42 -24.80 17.50
N GLY A 137 -2.66 -25.90 17.55
CA GLY A 137 -2.06 -26.60 16.42
C GLY A 137 -3.00 -27.29 15.43
N ASP A 138 -4.16 -26.69 15.14
CA ASP A 138 -5.07 -27.12 14.09
C ASP A 138 -4.59 -26.65 12.71
N SER A 139 -4.76 -27.52 11.72
CA SER A 139 -4.18 -27.36 10.38
C SER A 139 -5.08 -26.56 9.44
N PHE A 140 -4.46 -25.87 8.48
CA PHE A 140 -5.10 -25.07 7.43
C PHE A 140 -6.22 -25.82 6.66
N SER A 141 -7.30 -25.10 6.31
CA SER A 141 -8.40 -25.60 5.47
C SER A 141 -8.75 -24.62 4.36
N ALA A 142 -8.75 -25.03 3.10
CA ALA A 142 -8.94 -24.13 1.95
C ALA A 142 -10.38 -23.61 1.72
N ARG A 143 -11.32 -23.80 2.67
CA ARG A 143 -12.75 -23.48 2.45
C ARG A 143 -13.11 -22.11 3.04
N PRO A 144 -13.82 -21.23 2.29
CA PRO A 144 -14.33 -19.99 2.84
C PRO A 144 -15.26 -20.22 4.03
N ARG A 145 -15.18 -19.36 5.06
CA ARG A 145 -15.98 -19.48 6.28
C ARG A 145 -16.94 -18.30 6.45
N PRO A 146 -18.23 -18.54 6.72
CA PRO A 146 -19.17 -17.48 7.08
C PRO A 146 -18.85 -16.96 8.48
N THR A 147 -18.90 -15.65 8.66
CA THR A 147 -18.32 -14.99 9.86
C THR A 147 -19.29 -14.09 10.63
N GLY A 148 -20.55 -14.05 10.21
CA GLY A 148 -21.61 -13.27 10.86
C GLY A 148 -22.36 -12.39 9.87
N GLN A 149 -23.25 -11.57 10.42
CA GLN A 149 -24.11 -10.65 9.68
C GLN A 149 -24.02 -9.22 10.23
N VAL A 150 -24.02 -8.23 9.34
CA VAL A 150 -24.11 -6.81 9.66
C VAL A 150 -25.08 -6.14 8.69
N PRO A 151 -26.21 -5.58 9.16
CA PRO A 151 -27.13 -4.90 8.27
C PRO A 151 -26.44 -3.68 7.66
N ILE A 152 -26.41 -3.61 6.33
CA ILE A 152 -25.74 -2.53 5.61
C ILE A 152 -26.56 -2.08 4.39
N SER A 153 -26.67 -0.77 4.21
CA SER A 153 -27.25 -0.21 2.98
C SER A 153 -26.22 -0.11 1.86
N LYS A 154 -26.69 -0.06 0.60
CA LYS A 154 -25.80 0.10 -0.56
C LYS A 154 -24.92 1.36 -0.48
N THR A 155 -25.43 2.45 0.09
CA THR A 155 -24.65 3.72 0.20
C THR A 155 -23.58 3.67 1.28
N GLU A 156 -23.83 2.96 2.38
CA GLU A 156 -22.83 2.69 3.42
C GLU A 156 -21.75 1.75 2.88
N MET A 157 -22.12 0.74 2.11
CA MET A 157 -21.17 -0.17 1.46
C MET A 157 -20.22 0.59 0.52
N ILE A 158 -20.75 1.49 -0.31
CA ILE A 158 -19.94 2.29 -1.24
C ILE A 158 -18.97 3.19 -0.45
N ARG A 159 -19.43 3.83 0.63
CA ARG A 159 -18.56 4.66 1.49
C ARG A 159 -17.45 3.83 2.14
N PHE A 160 -17.78 2.63 2.64
CA PHE A 160 -16.82 1.72 3.22
C PHE A 160 -15.78 1.23 2.19
N VAL A 161 -16.22 0.94 0.96
CA VAL A 161 -15.32 0.63 -0.17
C VAL A 161 -14.35 1.76 -0.44
N ASP A 162 -14.84 2.99 -0.52
CA ASP A 162 -14.01 4.16 -0.77
C ASP A 162 -13.00 4.38 0.37
N PHE A 163 -13.42 4.19 1.63
CA PHE A 163 -12.55 4.23 2.81
C PHE A 163 -11.44 3.17 2.74
N MET A 164 -11.80 1.91 2.51
CA MET A 164 -10.86 0.79 2.45
C MET A 164 -9.83 0.97 1.33
N THR A 165 -10.28 1.41 0.16
CA THR A 165 -9.44 1.59 -1.03
C THR A 165 -8.50 2.79 -0.86
N LYS A 166 -9.01 3.94 -0.38
CA LYS A 166 -8.23 5.16 -0.18
C LYS A 166 -7.15 5.02 0.88
N ASN A 167 -7.42 4.23 1.91
CA ASN A 167 -6.46 3.96 3.00
C ASN A 167 -5.57 2.73 2.73
N LEU A 168 -5.58 2.19 1.50
CA LEU A 168 -4.68 1.11 1.06
C LEU A 168 -4.85 -0.18 1.90
N LEU A 169 -6.08 -0.44 2.34
CA LEU A 169 -6.43 -1.59 3.18
C LEU A 169 -6.77 -2.81 2.33
N ALA A 170 -7.59 -2.61 1.30
CA ALA A 170 -8.05 -3.67 0.41
C ALA A 170 -8.39 -3.11 -0.98
N PHE A 171 -8.35 -3.99 -1.99
CA PHE A 171 -8.94 -3.76 -3.29
C PHE A 171 -10.38 -4.28 -3.30
N ALA A 172 -11.33 -3.46 -3.72
CA ALA A 172 -12.73 -3.83 -3.78
C ALA A 172 -13.16 -4.25 -5.19
N PHE A 173 -13.76 -5.44 -5.29
CA PHE A 173 -14.47 -5.94 -6.47
C PHE A 173 -15.96 -5.88 -6.21
N ARG A 174 -16.70 -5.21 -7.10
CA ARG A 174 -18.15 -5.06 -6.99
C ARG A 174 -18.81 -6.12 -7.86
N GLU A 175 -19.61 -6.98 -7.24
CA GLU A 175 -20.51 -7.90 -7.93
C GLU A 175 -21.96 -7.44 -7.74
N ASP A 176 -22.90 -8.09 -8.44
CA ASP A 176 -24.31 -7.69 -8.42
C ASP A 176 -24.96 -7.83 -7.03
N ASN A 177 -24.53 -8.83 -6.24
CA ASN A 177 -25.12 -9.15 -4.94
C ASN A 177 -24.17 -8.98 -3.74
N ARG A 178 -22.88 -8.74 -3.98
CA ARG A 178 -21.86 -8.64 -2.91
C ARG A 178 -20.67 -7.80 -3.32
N VAL A 179 -19.91 -7.37 -2.33
CA VAL A 179 -18.62 -6.69 -2.51
C VAL A 179 -17.52 -7.55 -1.92
N ILE A 180 -16.44 -7.71 -2.66
CA ILE A 180 -15.30 -8.56 -2.29
C ILE A 180 -14.09 -7.67 -2.05
N PHE A 181 -13.52 -7.78 -0.86
CA PHE A 181 -12.35 -7.05 -0.40
C PHE A 181 -11.13 -7.96 -0.43
N VAL A 182 -10.28 -7.82 -1.45
CA VAL A 182 -8.98 -8.49 -1.51
C VAL A 182 -8.00 -7.69 -0.67
N LEU A 183 -7.46 -8.31 0.38
CA LEU A 183 -6.56 -7.61 1.30
C LEU A 183 -5.25 -7.26 0.60
N ALA A 184 -4.77 -6.02 0.79
CA ALA A 184 -3.57 -5.53 0.13
C ALA A 184 -2.29 -6.03 0.83
N LEU A 185 -2.01 -7.32 0.68
CA LEU A 185 -0.84 -7.98 1.26
C LEU A 185 0.46 -7.60 0.51
N PRO A 186 1.60 -7.58 1.20
CA PRO A 186 2.89 -7.20 0.59
C PRO A 186 3.23 -8.05 -0.64
N GLY A 187 3.57 -7.40 -1.76
CA GLY A 187 4.01 -8.05 -2.98
C GLY A 187 2.90 -8.60 -3.88
N LYS A 188 1.63 -8.51 -3.46
CA LYS A 188 0.46 -8.90 -4.28
C LYS A 188 -0.31 -7.71 -4.87
N ASP A 189 0.08 -6.49 -4.55
CA ASP A 189 -0.57 -5.24 -4.97
C ASP A 189 -0.37 -4.91 -6.47
N THR A 190 0.83 -5.17 -7.00
CA THR A 190 1.22 -4.73 -8.35
C THR A 190 0.30 -5.25 -9.48
N PRO A 191 -0.07 -6.55 -9.54
CA PRO A 191 -0.97 -7.05 -10.58
C PRO A 191 -2.37 -6.41 -10.55
N TYR A 192 -2.89 -6.10 -9.35
CA TYR A 192 -4.17 -5.42 -9.17
C TYR A 192 -4.09 -3.94 -9.52
N LEU A 193 -2.95 -3.28 -9.27
CA LEU A 193 -2.72 -1.90 -9.69
C LEU A 193 -2.62 -1.75 -11.21
N LEU A 194 -2.02 -2.73 -11.89
CA LEU A 194 -1.91 -2.73 -13.35
C LEU A 194 -3.18 -3.26 -14.04
N GLY A 195 -4.08 -3.92 -13.30
CA GLY A 195 -5.29 -4.53 -13.86
C GLY A 195 -5.02 -5.75 -14.73
N LEU A 196 -3.85 -6.37 -14.52
CA LEU A 196 -3.48 -7.63 -15.15
C LEU A 196 -4.24 -8.80 -14.53
N LYS A 197 -4.61 -8.67 -13.24
CA LYS A 197 -5.39 -9.67 -12.51
C LYS A 197 -6.83 -9.17 -12.33
N LYS A 198 -7.78 -9.90 -12.92
CA LYS A 198 -9.23 -9.66 -12.82
C LYS A 198 -9.96 -10.64 -11.92
N ASP A 199 -9.24 -11.65 -11.45
CA ASP A 199 -9.77 -12.71 -10.59
C ASP A 199 -9.14 -12.61 -9.19
N TYR A 200 -9.92 -12.94 -8.17
CA TYR A 200 -9.57 -12.91 -6.75
C TYR A 200 -9.61 -14.30 -6.11
N LEU A 201 -10.00 -15.36 -6.84
CA LEU A 201 -10.20 -16.70 -6.30
C LEU A 201 -8.94 -17.29 -5.64
N GLU A 202 -7.76 -16.95 -6.16
CA GLU A 202 -6.47 -17.43 -5.65
C GLU A 202 -5.85 -16.52 -4.58
N ASP A 203 -6.60 -15.55 -4.05
CA ASP A 203 -6.11 -14.58 -3.08
C ASP A 203 -6.94 -14.58 -1.80
N THR A 204 -6.40 -13.92 -0.77
CA THR A 204 -7.11 -13.74 0.48
C THR A 204 -8.11 -12.60 0.36
N TRP A 205 -9.37 -12.89 0.61
CA TRP A 205 -10.47 -11.94 0.45
C TRP A 205 -11.53 -12.07 1.53
N VAL A 206 -12.26 -10.98 1.74
CA VAL A 206 -13.45 -10.91 2.58
C VAL A 206 -14.61 -10.43 1.73
N ALA A 207 -15.67 -11.23 1.61
CA ALA A 207 -16.87 -10.86 0.89
C ALA A 207 -17.96 -10.42 1.87
N ILE A 208 -18.66 -9.34 1.52
CA ILE A 208 -19.83 -8.85 2.24
C ILE A 208 -20.97 -8.74 1.24
N ASP A 209 -22.05 -9.48 1.45
CA ASP A 209 -23.24 -9.37 0.62
C ASP A 209 -24.13 -8.18 1.04
N PHE A 210 -25.10 -7.82 0.20
CA PHE A 210 -26.05 -6.76 0.52
C PHE A 210 -27.08 -7.15 1.59
N ASP A 211 -27.18 -8.44 1.91
CA ASP A 211 -27.99 -8.94 3.03
C ASP A 211 -27.22 -8.86 4.37
N GLY A 212 -25.92 -8.52 4.32
CA GLY A 212 -25.05 -8.31 5.45
C GLY A 212 -24.19 -9.52 5.84
N ASN A 213 -24.29 -10.67 5.17
CA ASN A 213 -23.45 -11.83 5.45
C ASN A 213 -21.99 -11.58 5.06
N ILE A 214 -21.09 -11.94 5.96
CA ILE A 214 -19.64 -11.86 5.76
C ILE A 214 -19.09 -13.26 5.52
N SER A 215 -18.25 -13.41 4.50
CA SER A 215 -17.50 -14.64 4.21
C SER A 215 -16.02 -14.33 4.05
N VAL A 216 -15.16 -15.16 4.62
CA VAL A 216 -13.70 -14.95 4.59
C VAL A 216 -13.02 -16.12 3.90
N ASN A 217 -12.04 -15.84 3.05
CA ASN A 217 -11.15 -16.82 2.44
C ASN A 217 -9.70 -16.40 2.66
N ILE A 218 -8.88 -17.27 3.24
CA ILE A 218 -7.44 -17.05 3.44
C ILE A 218 -6.70 -18.14 2.67
N THR A 219 -5.72 -17.74 1.86
CA THR A 219 -4.94 -18.70 1.06
C THR A 219 -3.82 -19.32 1.90
N GLU A 220 -3.40 -20.54 1.56
CA GLU A 220 -2.30 -21.23 2.23
C GLU A 220 -1.01 -20.37 2.21
N LYS A 221 -0.71 -19.74 1.08
CA LYS A 221 0.45 -18.86 0.93
C LYS A 221 0.42 -17.68 1.91
N ASP A 222 -0.76 -17.11 2.15
CA ASP A 222 -0.92 -15.98 3.06
C ASP A 222 -1.00 -16.42 4.53
N TYR A 223 -1.54 -17.62 4.78
CA TYR A 223 -1.49 -18.26 6.10
C TYR A 223 -0.03 -18.50 6.56
N LEU A 224 0.86 -18.89 5.65
CA LEU A 224 2.28 -19.06 5.95
C LEU A 224 3.03 -17.74 6.28
N LEU A 225 2.38 -16.59 6.19
CA LEU A 225 2.94 -15.31 6.67
C LEU A 225 2.96 -15.23 8.20
N PHE A 226 2.15 -16.02 8.90
CA PHE A 226 2.20 -16.12 10.34
C PHE A 226 3.45 -16.88 10.80
N LYS A 227 3.99 -16.48 11.95
CA LYS A 227 5.15 -17.12 12.60
C LYS A 227 4.75 -18.35 13.41
N MET A 228 3.48 -18.42 13.81
CA MET A 228 2.89 -19.46 14.64
C MET A 228 1.78 -20.14 13.85
N ASP A 229 1.49 -21.39 14.18
CA ASP A 229 0.39 -22.15 13.60
C ASP A 229 -0.92 -21.76 14.31
N LEU A 230 -1.53 -20.66 13.83
CA LEU A 230 -2.80 -20.17 14.35
C LEU A 230 -3.96 -21.03 13.86
N ASP A 231 -4.95 -21.29 14.71
CA ASP A 231 -6.16 -21.99 14.27
C ASP A 231 -6.82 -21.25 13.09
N PHE A 232 -6.96 -21.97 11.98
CA PHE A 232 -7.43 -21.39 10.73
C PHE A 232 -8.89 -20.91 10.80
N ASP A 233 -9.75 -21.65 11.50
CA ASP A 233 -11.17 -21.33 11.63
C ASP A 233 -11.36 -20.11 12.53
N GLN A 234 -10.62 -20.03 13.64
CA GLN A 234 -10.56 -18.87 14.52
C GLN A 234 -9.98 -17.65 13.81
N LEU A 235 -8.99 -17.84 12.93
CA LEU A 235 -8.42 -16.75 12.14
C LEU A 235 -9.42 -16.18 11.15
N CYS A 236 -10.12 -17.05 10.41
CA CYS A 236 -11.21 -16.62 9.56
C CYS A 236 -12.30 -15.91 10.38
N GLN A 237 -12.63 -16.44 11.56
CA GLN A 237 -13.64 -15.87 12.45
C GLN A 237 -13.26 -14.47 12.94
N SER A 238 -12.04 -14.33 13.43
CA SER A 238 -11.48 -13.07 13.92
C SER A 238 -11.36 -12.02 12.82
N LEU A 239 -10.95 -12.43 11.61
CA LEU A 239 -10.88 -11.52 10.47
C LEU A 239 -12.25 -10.98 10.06
N GLY A 240 -13.27 -11.84 9.97
CA GLY A 240 -14.62 -11.34 9.67
C GLY A 240 -15.21 -10.48 10.79
N ASN A 241 -14.91 -10.80 12.06
CA ASN A 241 -15.28 -9.96 13.20
C ASN A 241 -14.62 -8.57 13.15
N LEU A 242 -13.35 -8.50 12.76
CA LEU A 242 -12.61 -7.24 12.61
C LEU A 242 -13.20 -6.39 11.49
N ILE A 243 -13.51 -7.00 10.34
CA ILE A 243 -14.14 -6.28 9.21
C ILE A 243 -15.54 -5.80 9.58
N ARG A 244 -16.31 -6.60 10.33
CA ARG A 244 -17.58 -6.15 10.91
C ARG A 244 -17.40 -4.92 11.80
N GLU A 245 -16.42 -4.95 12.70
CA GLU A 245 -16.15 -3.80 13.58
C GLU A 245 -15.79 -2.55 12.76
N PHE A 246 -14.94 -2.70 11.73
CA PHE A 246 -14.59 -1.59 10.85
C PHE A 246 -15.79 -1.04 10.09
N LEU A 247 -16.70 -1.92 9.67
CA LEU A 247 -17.93 -1.54 9.01
C LEU A 247 -18.84 -0.73 9.93
N GLU A 248 -19.04 -1.18 11.17
CA GLU A 248 -19.82 -0.46 12.17
C GLU A 248 -19.21 0.92 12.51
N LEU A 249 -17.90 0.98 12.67
CA LEU A 249 -17.19 2.24 12.88
C LEU A 249 -17.34 3.20 11.70
N SER A 250 -17.25 2.71 10.46
CA SER A 250 -17.46 3.52 9.26
C SER A 250 -18.91 4.02 9.14
N LYS A 251 -19.90 3.18 9.47
CA LYS A 251 -21.32 3.60 9.54
C LYS A 251 -21.54 4.75 10.52
N ASN A 252 -20.85 4.71 11.66
CA ASN A 252 -20.92 5.75 12.69
C ASN A 252 -20.04 6.98 12.38
N GLY A 253 -19.33 7.01 11.25
CA GLY A 253 -18.40 8.09 10.90
C GLY A 253 -17.12 8.11 11.77
N GLN A 254 -16.83 7.02 12.48
CA GLN A 254 -15.70 6.87 13.40
C GLN A 254 -14.48 6.22 12.71
N GLU A 255 -14.29 6.51 11.43
CA GLU A 255 -13.20 5.95 10.60
C GLU A 255 -11.80 6.25 11.16
N SER A 256 -11.64 7.35 11.90
CA SER A 256 -10.38 7.67 12.59
C SER A 256 -9.98 6.60 13.60
N GLN A 257 -10.94 5.95 14.28
CA GLN A 257 -10.66 4.90 15.26
C GLN A 257 -10.08 3.65 14.60
N ILE A 258 -10.51 3.33 13.36
CA ILE A 258 -9.95 2.23 12.55
C ILE A 258 -8.46 2.51 12.30
N ILE A 259 -8.14 3.74 11.90
CA ILE A 259 -6.76 4.18 11.66
C ILE A 259 -5.93 4.17 12.95
N GLU A 260 -6.49 4.61 14.08
CA GLU A 260 -5.84 4.60 15.39
C GLU A 260 -5.53 3.19 15.88
N LYS A 261 -6.47 2.24 15.76
CA LYS A 261 -6.25 0.83 16.10
C LYS A 261 -5.08 0.24 15.31
N MET A 262 -5.03 0.50 14.02
CA MET A 262 -3.94 0.05 13.16
C MET A 262 -2.61 0.77 13.46
N ASN A 263 -2.65 2.04 13.85
CA ASN A 263 -1.47 2.79 14.29
C ASN A 263 -0.92 2.27 15.63
N ALA A 264 -1.80 1.77 16.52
CA ALA A 264 -1.43 1.20 17.81
C ALA A 264 -0.52 -0.04 17.71
N LEU A 265 -0.55 -0.74 16.56
CA LEU A 265 0.39 -1.83 16.25
C LEU A 265 1.86 -1.36 16.17
N ARG A 266 2.10 -0.04 16.03
CA ARG A 266 3.45 0.56 15.94
C ARG A 266 4.36 -0.14 14.92
N LEU A 267 3.82 -0.54 13.77
CA LEU A 267 4.64 -1.08 12.69
C LEU A 267 5.58 0.02 12.16
N ASN A 268 6.78 -0.39 11.76
CA ASN A 268 7.79 0.52 11.24
C ASN A 268 7.28 1.15 9.93
N PRO A 269 7.32 2.49 9.76
CA PRO A 269 6.92 3.12 8.50
C PRO A 269 7.67 2.63 7.26
N PHE A 270 8.85 2.02 7.45
CA PHE A 270 9.72 1.52 6.38
C PHE A 270 9.75 -0.01 6.23
N MET A 271 8.89 -0.77 6.92
CA MET A 271 8.68 -2.21 6.67
C MET A 271 7.32 -2.43 6.04
#